data_AF-A0A1S3IKE4-F1
#
_entry.id   AF-A0A1S3IKE4-F1
#
_cell.length_a   1.000
_cell.length_b   1.000
_cell.length_c   1.000
_cell.angle_alpha   90.00
_cell.angle_beta   90.00
_cell.angle_gamma   90.00
#
_symmetry.space_group_name_H-M   'P 1'
#
loop_
_entity.id
_entity.type
_entity.pdbx_description
1 polymer ?
#
loop_
_entity_poly.entity_id
_entity_poly.type
_entity_poly.pdbx_seq_one_letter_code
_entity_poly.pdbx_strand_id
1 'polypeptide(L)'
;MKQSIDDLKAYTQKGVRNLQKQLRALKTLMEENARRQHIPVFHVRSSEGGYKLSFNQVQQACIERGAKIATPAQLQAAWEDGLDVCAFGWAADGKIYLPIRYPRPGCGSSRSLTTGHKGWIDQNASGKADVYCFKL
;
A
#
# COMPACT_ATOMS: atom_id res chain seq x y z
N MET A 1 -38.83 4.22 45.61
CA MET A 1 -38.99 4.10 44.15
C MET A 1 -37.91 4.86 43.37
N LYS A 2 -37.63 6.14 43.66
CA LYS A 2 -36.56 6.91 42.98
C LYS A 2 -35.16 6.28 43.12
N GLN A 3 -34.79 5.86 44.33
CA GLN A 3 -33.49 5.19 44.60
C GLN A 3 -33.24 3.98 43.68
N SER A 4 -34.23 3.10 43.52
CA SER A 4 -34.11 1.89 42.70
C SER A 4 -33.97 2.21 41.19
N ILE A 5 -34.54 3.34 40.74
CA ILE A 5 -34.37 3.82 39.36
C ILE A 5 -32.97 4.37 39.14
N ASP A 6 -32.41 5.08 40.13
CA ASP A 6 -31.06 5.64 40.06
C ASP A 6 -30.00 4.53 40.07
N ASP A 7 -30.21 3.47 40.85
CA ASP A 7 -29.35 2.28 40.86
C ASP A 7 -29.37 1.54 39.52
N LEU A 8 -30.56 1.39 38.91
CA LEU A 8 -30.71 0.81 37.57
C LEU A 8 -30.00 1.65 36.51
N LYS A 9 -30.15 2.98 36.54
CA LYS A 9 -29.43 3.89 35.63
C LYS A 9 -27.92 3.79 35.81
N ALA A 10 -27.44 3.72 37.05
CA ALA A 10 -26.02 3.58 37.35
C ALA A 10 -25.46 2.25 36.83
N TYR A 11 -26.22 1.17 36.98
CA TYR A 11 -25.88 -0.15 36.43
C TYR A 11 -25.80 -0.13 34.90
N THR A 12 -26.82 0.41 34.21
CA THR A 12 -26.82 0.55 32.75
C THR A 12 -25.66 1.42 32.27
N GLN A 13 -25.38 2.55 32.94
CA GLN A 13 -24.27 3.44 32.60
C GLN A 13 -22.90 2.77 32.82
N LYS A 14 -22.76 1.94 33.86
CA LYS A 14 -21.55 1.13 34.08
C LYS A 14 -21.34 0.13 32.93
N GLY A 15 -22.41 -0.52 32.47
CA GLY A 15 -22.40 -1.39 31.28
C GLY A 15 -21.95 -0.67 30.01
N VAL A 16 -22.55 0.48 29.71
CA VAL A 16 -22.18 1.32 28.55
C VAL A 16 -20.71 1.76 28.62
N ARG A 17 -20.24 2.21 29.79
CA ARG A 17 -18.83 2.58 29.99
C ARG A 17 -17.89 1.40 29.76
N ASN A 18 -18.28 0.19 30.18
CA ASN A 18 -17.48 -1.01 29.97
C ASN A 18 -17.40 -1.37 28.47
N LEU A 19 -18.53 -1.37 27.77
CA LEU A 19 -18.61 -1.60 26.33
C LEU A 19 -17.80 -0.55 25.54
N GLN A 20 -17.86 0.72 25.94
CA GLN A 20 -17.05 1.78 25.32
C GLN A 20 -15.54 1.55 25.51
N LYS A 21 -15.11 1.06 26.68
CA LYS A 21 -13.70 0.69 26.91
C LYS A 21 -13.28 -0.46 26.00
N GLN A 22 -14.11 -1.51 25.89
CA GLN A 22 -13.85 -2.63 24.99
C GLN A 22 -13.78 -2.20 23.52
N LEU A 23 -14.71 -1.33 23.08
CA LEU A 23 -14.70 -0.80 21.71
C LEU A 23 -13.45 0.04 21.42
N ARG A 24 -13.00 0.86 22.36
CA ARG A 24 -11.74 1.63 22.23
C ARG A 24 -10.54 0.69 22.10
N ALA A 25 -10.44 -0.31 22.98
CA ALA A 25 -9.37 -1.31 22.90
C ALA A 25 -9.38 -2.06 21.56
N LEU A 26 -10.56 -2.47 21.08
CA LEU A 26 -10.71 -3.12 19.78
C LEU A 26 -10.27 -2.22 18.61
N LYS A 27 -10.64 -0.93 18.63
CA LYS A 27 -10.18 0.03 17.62
C LYS A 27 -8.66 0.18 17.61
N THR A 28 -8.05 0.31 18.78
CA THR A 28 -6.59 0.38 18.90
C THR A 28 -5.91 -0.89 18.37
N LEU A 29 -6.47 -2.07 18.67
CA LEU A 29 -5.96 -3.34 18.13
C LEU A 29 -6.09 -3.41 16.60
N MET A 30 -7.19 -2.92 16.03
CA MET A 30 -7.35 -2.86 14.57
C MET A 30 -6.33 -1.90 13.94
N GLU A 31 -6.10 -0.73 14.53
CA GLU A 31 -5.11 0.23 14.05
C GLU A 31 -3.68 -0.31 14.16
N GLU A 32 -3.35 -1.00 15.25
CA GLU A 32 -2.06 -1.68 15.40
C GLU A 32 -1.89 -2.82 14.40
N ASN A 33 -2.93 -3.63 14.18
CA ASN A 33 -2.91 -4.68 13.18
C ASN A 33 -2.73 -4.12 11.77
N ALA A 34 -3.43 -3.04 11.42
CA ALA A 34 -3.26 -2.36 10.14
C ALA A 34 -1.82 -1.83 9.96
N ARG A 35 -1.21 -1.26 11.00
CA ARG A 35 0.21 -0.86 10.97
C ARG A 35 1.16 -2.05 10.81
N ARG A 36 0.84 -3.21 11.38
CA ARG A 36 1.66 -4.43 11.29
C ARG A 36 1.46 -5.19 9.97
N GLN A 37 0.30 -5.07 9.34
CA GLN A 37 -0.02 -5.70 8.08
C GLN A 37 0.30 -4.83 6.85
N HIS A 38 0.57 -3.54 7.05
CA HIS A 38 0.94 -2.66 5.96
C HIS A 38 2.24 -3.12 5.30
N ILE A 39 2.16 -3.48 4.02
CA ILE A 39 3.31 -3.85 3.20
C ILE A 39 3.93 -2.54 2.69
N PRO A 40 5.13 -2.15 3.15
CA PRO A 40 5.63 -0.79 2.95
C PRO A 40 6.30 -0.61 1.57
N VAL A 41 5.53 -0.86 0.51
CA VAL A 41 5.91 -0.54 -0.87
C VAL A 41 5.47 0.89 -1.19
N PHE A 42 6.40 1.68 -1.74
CA PHE A 42 6.12 3.05 -2.17
C PHE A 42 6.76 3.35 -3.53
N HIS A 43 6.20 4.34 -4.20
CA HIS A 43 6.62 4.76 -5.52
C HIS A 43 7.63 5.90 -5.46
N VAL A 44 8.67 5.85 -6.29
CA VAL A 44 9.69 6.89 -6.41
C VAL A 44 9.81 7.35 -7.85
N ARG A 45 9.60 8.65 -8.06
CA ARG A 45 9.73 9.32 -9.36
C ARG A 45 11.14 9.75 -9.64
N SER A 46 11.51 9.83 -10.91
CA SER A 46 12.72 10.57 -11.31
C SER A 46 12.67 12.02 -10.83
N SER A 47 13.78 12.52 -10.28
CA SER A 47 13.95 13.93 -9.95
C SER A 47 13.96 14.83 -11.18
N GLU A 48 14.27 14.29 -12.36
CA GLU A 48 14.27 15.01 -13.65
C GLU A 48 12.85 15.14 -14.27
N GLY A 49 11.84 14.54 -13.64
CA GLY A 49 10.48 14.49 -14.16
C GLY A 49 10.29 13.46 -15.27
N GLY A 50 9.04 13.00 -15.41
CA GLY A 50 8.69 11.91 -16.33
C GLY A 50 9.40 10.59 -16.01
N TYR A 51 9.31 9.63 -16.94
CA TYR A 51 9.97 8.32 -16.84
C TYR A 51 11.40 8.39 -17.34
N LYS A 52 12.37 8.45 -16.44
CA LYS A 52 13.79 8.69 -16.77
C LYS A 52 14.79 7.76 -16.08
N LEU A 53 14.34 6.92 -15.14
CA LEU A 53 15.22 5.95 -14.49
C LEU A 53 15.38 4.70 -15.36
N SER A 54 16.62 4.32 -15.68
CA SER A 54 16.91 2.97 -16.19
C SER A 54 17.07 1.98 -15.03
N PHE A 55 17.03 0.69 -15.32
CA PHE A 55 17.12 -0.35 -14.30
C PHE A 55 18.42 -0.25 -13.43
N ASN A 56 19.52 0.23 -14.00
CA ASN A 56 20.77 0.41 -13.24
C ASN A 56 20.71 1.60 -12.25
N GLN A 57 19.79 2.54 -12.44
CA GLN A 57 19.66 3.74 -11.59
C GLN A 57 18.69 3.52 -10.43
N VAL A 58 17.73 2.61 -10.58
CA VAL A 58 16.62 2.49 -9.63
C VAL A 58 17.00 1.93 -8.27
N GLN A 59 18.03 1.07 -8.22
CA GLN A 59 18.54 0.55 -6.95
C GLN A 59 19.03 1.69 -6.05
N GLN A 60 19.81 2.62 -6.61
CA GLN A 60 20.32 3.78 -5.89
C GLN A 60 19.18 4.72 -5.46
N ALA A 61 18.18 4.93 -6.33
CA ALA A 61 17.01 5.77 -6.01
C ALA A 61 16.23 5.27 -4.79
N CYS A 62 16.15 3.95 -4.58
CA CYS A 62 15.57 3.36 -3.36
C CYS A 62 16.49 3.48 -2.15
N ILE A 63 17.80 3.24 -2.32
CA ILE A 63 18.80 3.33 -1.22
C ILE A 63 18.83 4.73 -0.62
N GLU A 64 18.78 5.78 -1.44
CA GLU A 64 18.72 7.18 -0.99
C GLU A 64 17.50 7.51 -0.11
N ARG A 65 16.49 6.63 -0.12
CA ARG A 65 15.26 6.74 0.69
C ARG A 65 15.21 5.70 1.82
N GLY A 66 16.34 5.05 2.11
CA GLY A 66 16.43 4.02 3.16
C GLY A 66 15.63 2.75 2.82
N ALA A 67 15.54 2.41 1.53
CA ALA A 67 14.75 1.30 1.04
C ALA A 67 15.54 0.42 0.05
N LYS A 68 14.98 -0.72 -0.33
CA LYS A 68 15.47 -1.55 -1.44
C LYS A 68 14.46 -1.52 -2.59
N ILE A 69 14.86 -1.90 -3.80
CA ILE A 69 13.88 -2.13 -4.87
C ILE A 69 12.90 -3.23 -4.43
N ALA A 70 11.60 -3.01 -4.66
CA ALA A 70 10.56 -3.97 -4.30
C ALA A 70 10.65 -5.21 -5.19
N THR A 71 10.53 -6.39 -4.60
CA THR A 71 10.38 -7.62 -5.38
C THR A 71 8.98 -7.70 -6.00
N PRO A 72 8.81 -8.49 -7.07
CA PRO A 72 7.49 -8.77 -7.63
C PRO A 72 6.48 -9.24 -6.57
N ALA A 73 6.91 -10.14 -5.67
CA ALA A 73 6.05 -10.64 -4.60
C ALA A 73 5.65 -9.56 -3.58
N GLN A 74 6.56 -8.65 -3.22
CA GLN A 74 6.24 -7.52 -2.33
C GLN A 74 5.29 -6.54 -3.00
N LEU A 75 5.52 -6.23 -4.27
CA LEU A 75 4.65 -5.35 -5.05
C LEU A 75 3.26 -5.97 -5.23
N GLN A 76 3.19 -7.28 -5.48
CA GLN A 76 1.93 -8.02 -5.56
C GLN A 76 1.15 -7.94 -4.26
N ALA A 77 1.80 -8.26 -3.15
CA ALA A 77 1.14 -8.27 -1.86
C ALA A 77 0.69 -6.85 -1.48
N ALA A 78 1.47 -5.80 -1.78
CA ALA A 78 1.04 -4.41 -1.60
C ALA A 78 -0.19 -4.05 -2.46
N TRP A 79 -0.26 -4.53 -3.71
CA TRP A 79 -1.43 -4.35 -4.58
C TRP A 79 -2.67 -5.08 -4.03
N GLU A 80 -2.50 -6.30 -3.51
CA GLU A 80 -3.56 -7.05 -2.84
C GLU A 80 -4.09 -6.29 -1.60
N ASP A 81 -3.18 -5.67 -0.85
CA ASP A 81 -3.45 -4.85 0.35
C ASP A 81 -3.96 -3.43 0.05
N GLY A 82 -4.04 -3.02 -1.23
CA GLY A 82 -4.68 -1.75 -1.61
C GLY A 82 -3.84 -0.76 -2.40
N LEU A 83 -2.60 -1.08 -2.77
CA LEU A 83 -1.79 -0.22 -3.64
C LEU A 83 -2.47 -0.04 -5.01
N ASP A 84 -2.82 1.21 -5.34
CA ASP A 84 -3.40 1.63 -6.62
C ASP A 84 -2.66 2.87 -7.15
N VAL A 85 -1.61 2.66 -7.94
CA VAL A 85 -0.75 3.72 -8.46
C VAL A 85 -0.74 3.70 -9.98
N CYS A 86 -1.16 4.82 -10.59
CA CYS A 86 -1.10 5.03 -12.03
C CYS A 86 0.26 5.60 -12.44
N ALA A 87 1.30 4.79 -12.30
CA ALA A 87 2.64 5.10 -12.77
C ALA A 87 3.36 3.81 -13.17
N PHE A 88 4.16 3.88 -14.22
CA PHE A 88 5.02 2.76 -14.61
C PHE A 88 6.29 2.77 -13.77
N GLY A 89 6.60 1.66 -13.09
CA GLY A 89 7.78 1.58 -12.24
C GLY A 89 8.49 0.24 -12.30
N TRP A 90 9.82 0.27 -12.22
CA TRP A 90 10.67 -0.91 -12.13
C TRP A 90 10.45 -1.70 -10.83
N ALA A 91 10.57 -3.03 -10.91
CA ALA A 91 10.72 -3.95 -9.77
C ALA A 91 12.02 -4.76 -9.87
N ALA A 92 12.35 -5.51 -8.82
CA ALA A 92 13.65 -6.17 -8.64
C ALA A 92 14.02 -7.19 -9.75
N ASP A 93 13.04 -7.72 -10.48
CA ASP A 93 13.24 -8.68 -11.57
C ASP A 93 13.52 -8.01 -12.93
N GLY A 94 13.74 -6.70 -12.95
CA GLY A 94 14.07 -5.98 -14.18
C GLY A 94 12.87 -5.78 -15.09
N LYS A 95 11.66 -5.75 -14.53
CA LYS A 95 10.43 -5.51 -15.27
C LYS A 95 9.71 -4.25 -14.78
N ILE A 96 8.92 -3.66 -15.66
CA ILE A 96 8.13 -2.46 -15.37
C ILE A 96 6.68 -2.86 -15.10
N TYR A 97 6.14 -2.42 -13.98
CA TYR A 97 4.79 -2.68 -13.51
C TYR A 97 3.92 -1.42 -13.50
N LEU A 98 2.61 -1.60 -13.67
CA LEU A 98 1.57 -0.58 -13.48
C LEU A 98 0.51 -1.12 -12.51
N PRO A 99 0.71 -0.99 -11.19
CA PRO A 99 -0.16 -1.56 -10.17
C PRO A 99 -1.40 -0.69 -9.96
N ILE A 100 -2.32 -0.71 -10.93
CA ILE A 100 -3.65 -0.11 -10.76
C ILE A 100 -4.68 -1.17 -10.34
N ARG A 101 -5.61 -0.80 -9.45
CA ARG A 101 -6.73 -1.69 -9.08
C ARG A 101 -7.98 -1.44 -9.92
N TYR A 102 -8.21 -0.18 -10.27
CA TYR A 102 -9.38 0.24 -11.02
C TYR A 102 -8.97 0.89 -12.36
N PRO A 103 -9.48 0.39 -13.49
CA PRO A 103 -9.27 1.02 -14.80
C PRO A 103 -9.74 2.48 -14.77
N ARG A 104 -8.94 3.40 -15.32
CA ARG A 104 -9.30 4.83 -15.42
C ARG A 104 -8.62 5.51 -16.61
N PRO A 105 -9.24 6.54 -17.22
CA PRO A 105 -8.68 7.23 -18.38
C PRO A 105 -7.24 7.73 -18.10
N GLY A 106 -6.34 7.52 -19.05
CA GLY A 106 -4.93 7.90 -18.93
C GLY A 106 -4.04 6.89 -18.19
N CYS A 107 -4.59 5.81 -17.63
CA CYS A 107 -3.86 4.81 -16.85
C CYS A 107 -3.85 3.44 -17.54
N GLY A 108 -2.95 3.27 -18.52
CA GLY A 108 -2.75 2.02 -19.25
C GLY A 108 -3.89 1.64 -20.22
N SER A 109 -3.62 0.73 -21.16
CA SER A 109 -4.67 0.11 -21.99
C SER A 109 -5.13 -1.23 -21.38
N SER A 110 -6.37 -1.62 -21.63
CA SER A 110 -7.05 -2.79 -21.02
C SER A 110 -6.30 -4.13 -21.12
N ARG A 111 -5.30 -4.26 -21.99
CA ARG A 111 -4.44 -5.46 -22.09
C ARG A 111 -3.52 -5.66 -20.88
N SER A 112 -3.27 -4.63 -20.07
CA SER A 112 -2.55 -4.75 -18.80
C SER A 112 -3.46 -5.18 -17.64
N LEU A 113 -4.79 -5.18 -17.86
CA LEU A 113 -5.82 -5.35 -16.83
C LEU A 113 -6.44 -6.76 -16.78
N THR A 114 -6.02 -7.69 -17.65
CA THR A 114 -6.72 -8.98 -17.81
C THR A 114 -6.24 -10.11 -16.90
N THR A 115 -5.22 -9.94 -16.05
CA THR A 115 -4.91 -10.94 -15.00
C THR A 115 -3.93 -10.34 -13.99
N GLY A 116 -4.20 -10.49 -12.69
CA GLY A 116 -3.40 -9.93 -11.59
C GLY A 116 -1.88 -10.08 -11.80
N HIS A 117 -1.10 -9.08 -11.38
CA HIS A 117 0.37 -8.96 -11.55
C HIS A 117 0.93 -9.07 -12.98
N LYS A 118 0.23 -9.65 -13.96
CA LYS A 118 0.81 -10.08 -15.25
C LYS A 118 0.85 -9.01 -16.33
N GLY A 119 0.60 -7.75 -15.97
CA GLY A 119 0.83 -6.59 -16.82
C GLY A 119 2.23 -6.02 -16.62
N TRP A 120 3.27 -6.70 -17.06
CA TRP A 120 4.61 -6.13 -17.11
C TRP A 120 5.09 -5.93 -18.54
N ILE A 121 5.94 -4.92 -18.75
CA ILE A 121 6.63 -4.71 -20.02
C ILE A 121 8.05 -5.25 -19.86
N ASP A 122 8.41 -6.26 -20.65
CA ASP A 122 9.79 -6.69 -20.81
C ASP A 122 10.53 -5.60 -21.59
N GLN A 123 11.31 -4.77 -20.89
CA GLN A 123 12.22 -3.83 -21.52
C GLN A 123 13.65 -4.25 -21.24
N ASN A 124 14.52 -4.13 -22.26
CA ASN A 124 15.95 -4.22 -22.06
C ASN A 124 16.45 -3.06 -21.17
N ALA A 125 17.75 -3.02 -20.84
CA ALA A 125 18.33 -1.98 -19.98
C ALA A 125 18.12 -0.53 -20.47
N SER A 126 17.65 -0.33 -21.70
CA SER A 126 17.29 0.98 -22.28
C SER A 126 15.91 1.48 -21.85
N GLY A 127 15.10 0.64 -21.20
CA GLY A 127 13.81 1.05 -20.71
C GLY A 127 13.90 2.21 -19.72
N LYS A 128 12.86 3.04 -19.66
CA LYS A 128 12.78 4.18 -18.75
C LYS A 128 11.43 4.20 -18.05
N ALA A 129 11.46 4.25 -16.71
CA ALA A 129 10.29 4.24 -15.83
C ALA A 129 10.63 4.96 -14.52
N ASP A 130 9.68 4.97 -13.59
CA ASP A 130 9.89 5.26 -12.17
C ASP A 130 10.32 3.96 -11.43
N VAL A 131 10.27 3.88 -10.10
CA VAL A 131 10.57 2.63 -9.36
C VAL A 131 9.64 2.40 -8.17
N TYR A 132 9.36 1.13 -7.87
CA TYR A 132 8.77 0.71 -6.61
C TYR A 132 9.84 0.27 -5.62
N CYS A 133 9.85 0.89 -4.44
CA CYS A 133 10.77 0.60 -3.36
C CYS A 133 10.03 -0.07 -2.19
N PHE A 134 10.72 -0.94 -1.48
CA PHE A 134 10.25 -1.60 -0.27
C PHE A 134 11.05 -1.09 0.94
N LYS A 135 10.35 -0.52 1.93
CA LYS A 135 10.96 -0.04 3.16
C LYS A 135 11.41 -1.22 4.03
N LEU A 136 12.63 -1.12 4.55
CA LEU A 136 13.21 -2.10 5.48
C LEU A 136 12.65 -1.95 6.89
#